data_AF-T1AG66-F1
#
_entry.id   AF-T1AG66-F1
#
_cell.length_a   1.000
_cell.length_b   1.000
_cell.length_c   1.000
_cell.angle_alpha   90.00
_cell.angle_beta   90.00
_cell.angle_gamma   90.00
#
_symmetry.space_group_name_H-M   'P 1'
#
loop_
_entity.id
_entity.type
_entity.pdbx_description
1 polymer ?
#
loop_
_entity_poly.entity_id
_entity_poly.type
_entity_poly.pdbx_seq_one_letter_code
_entity_poly.pdbx_strand_id
1 'polypeptide(L)'
;GCADRQGNPYLKAALGQMATGAAKTDTFLGERYRRLVKRMAKKKALAAIERSILVVIFHLLSNPTATFTDLGSDYYAKRIDQKRRTDQLVRQLEALGHHVTLAPAA
;
A
#
# COMPACT_ATOMS: atom_id res chain seq x y z
N GLY A 1 25.01 -8.08 -24.08
CA GLY A 1 24.03 -7.00 -24.25
C GLY A 1 22.73 -7.44 -23.61
N CYS A 2 22.32 -6.79 -22.53
CA CYS A 2 21.08 -7.10 -21.83
C CYS A 2 20.15 -5.90 -21.98
N ALA A 3 19.16 -6.02 -22.85
CA ALA A 3 18.06 -5.07 -22.93
C ALA A 3 17.25 -5.19 -21.64
N ASP A 4 17.63 -4.41 -20.62
CA ASP A 4 16.71 -4.10 -19.54
C ASP A 4 15.46 -3.51 -20.19
N ARG A 5 14.31 -4.09 -19.89
CA ARG A 5 13.01 -3.76 -20.48
C ARG A 5 12.66 -2.35 -19.99
N GLN A 6 13.20 -1.32 -20.64
CA GLN A 6 12.94 0.07 -20.31
C GLN A 6 11.43 0.32 -20.48
N GLY A 7 10.72 0.30 -19.35
CA GLY A 7 9.34 0.76 -19.30
C GLY A 7 9.24 2.18 -19.86
N ASN A 8 8.06 2.53 -20.40
CA ASN A 8 7.85 3.79 -21.10
C ASN A 8 8.31 4.99 -20.21
N PRO A 9 9.31 5.78 -20.63
CA PRO A 9 9.86 6.87 -19.82
C PRO A 9 8.84 7.97 -19.55
N TYR A 10 7.90 8.20 -20.47
CA TYR A 10 6.80 9.15 -20.28
C TYR A 10 5.82 8.67 -19.21
N LEU A 11 5.53 7.36 -19.19
CA LEU A 11 4.69 6.77 -18.14
C LEU A 11 5.36 6.91 -16.77
N LYS A 12 6.67 6.66 -16.69
CA LYS A 12 7.45 6.84 -15.46
C LYS A 12 7.44 8.30 -14.99
N ALA A 13 7.61 9.26 -15.89
CA ALA A 13 7.57 10.68 -15.56
C ALA A 13 6.17 11.12 -15.07
N ALA A 14 5.11 10.70 -15.75
CA ALA A 14 3.73 10.99 -15.36
C ALA A 14 3.38 10.38 -14.00
N LEU A 15 3.79 9.13 -13.76
CA LEU A 15 3.63 8.48 -12.45
C LEU A 15 4.41 9.20 -11.36
N GLY A 16 5.61 9.68 -11.64
CA GLY A 16 6.39 10.47 -10.69
C GLY A 16 5.70 11.78 -10.31
N GLN A 17 5.06 12.47 -11.27
CA GLN A 17 4.27 13.67 -11.00
C GLN A 17 3.01 13.35 -10.19
N MET A 18 2.28 12.31 -10.55
CA MET A 18 1.10 11.85 -9.80
C MET A 18 1.46 11.41 -8.38
N ALA A 19 2.56 10.66 -8.22
CA ALA A 19 3.07 10.24 -6.92
C ALA A 19 3.48 11.44 -6.06
N THR A 20 4.09 12.46 -6.65
CA THR A 20 4.49 13.69 -5.94
C THR A 20 3.27 14.52 -5.51
N GLY A 21 2.23 14.58 -6.33
CA GLY A 21 0.95 15.21 -5.97
C GLY A 21 0.22 14.44 -4.87
N ALA A 22 0.09 13.12 -5.04
CA ALA A 22 -0.55 12.23 -4.06
C ALA A 22 0.21 12.18 -2.73
N ALA A 23 1.54 12.28 -2.75
CA ALA A 23 2.39 12.35 -1.55
C ALA A 23 2.11 13.58 -0.67
N LYS A 24 1.55 14.65 -1.24
CA LYS A 24 1.27 15.92 -0.55
C LYS A 24 -0.18 16.05 -0.08
N THR A 25 -1.07 15.14 -0.45
CA THR A 25 -2.49 15.17 -0.07
C THR A 25 -2.77 14.26 1.12
N ASP A 26 -3.85 14.53 1.87
CA ASP A 26 -4.32 13.66 2.97
C ASP A 26 -5.14 12.45 2.47
N THR A 27 -4.69 11.87 1.37
CA THR A 27 -5.28 10.68 0.76
C THR A 27 -4.53 9.41 1.20
N PHE A 28 -5.10 8.25 0.90
CA PHE A 28 -4.50 6.93 1.13
C PHE A 28 -3.02 6.83 0.75
N LEU A 29 -2.65 7.40 -0.39
CA LEU A 29 -1.30 7.37 -0.95
C LEU A 29 -0.36 8.34 -0.21
N GLY A 30 -0.87 9.50 0.22
CA GLY A 30 -0.09 10.47 1.01
C GLY A 30 0.27 9.94 2.40
N GLU A 31 -0.67 9.25 3.05
CA GLU A 31 -0.40 8.64 4.36
C GLU A 31 0.59 7.46 4.25
N ARG A 32 0.47 6.63 3.19
CA ARG A 32 1.47 5.60 2.85
C ARG A 32 2.84 6.21 2.60
N TYR A 33 2.92 7.33 1.88
CA TYR A 33 4.18 8.03 1.62
C TYR A 33 4.83 8.53 2.92
N ARG A 34 4.05 9.16 3.81
CA ARG A 34 4.54 9.62 5.12
C ARG A 34 5.11 8.49 5.98
N ARG A 35 4.49 7.30 5.98
CA ARG A 35 5.04 6.12 6.68
C ARG A 35 6.32 5.59 6.04
N LEU A 36 6.39 5.59 4.71
CA LEU A 36 7.57 5.09 3.98
C LEU A 36 8.77 6.02 4.18
N VAL A 37 8.60 7.34 4.06
CA VAL A 37 9.70 8.31 4.25
C VAL A 37 10.29 8.24 5.67
N LYS A 38 9.50 7.88 6.69
CA LYS A 38 10.00 7.63 8.05
C LYS A 38 10.93 6.41 8.16
N ARG A 39 10.90 5.48 7.19
CA ARG A 39 11.66 4.22 7.21
C ARG A 39 12.69 4.09 6.09
N MET A 40 12.58 4.86 5.01
CA MET A 40 13.46 4.75 3.83
C MET A 40 13.68 6.11 3.15
N ALA A 41 14.74 6.17 2.33
CA ALA A 41 15.05 7.34 1.53
C ALA A 41 13.88 7.78 0.63
N LYS A 42 13.66 9.10 0.51
CA LYS A 42 12.54 9.71 -0.22
C LYS A 42 12.34 9.16 -1.63
N LYS A 43 13.43 8.94 -2.39
CA LYS A 43 13.39 8.36 -3.74
C LYS A 43 12.82 6.94 -3.76
N LYS A 44 13.18 6.11 -2.77
CA LYS A 44 12.63 4.75 -2.64
C LYS A 44 11.16 4.77 -2.24
N ALA A 45 10.77 5.71 -1.37
CA ALA A 45 9.38 5.90 -0.99
C ALA A 45 8.52 6.31 -2.20
N LEU A 46 8.98 7.24 -3.04
CA LEU A 46 8.28 7.63 -4.28
C LEU A 46 8.09 6.44 -5.22
N ALA A 47 9.14 5.66 -5.49
CA ALA A 47 9.04 4.47 -6.35
C ALA A 47 8.02 3.44 -5.83
N ALA A 48 7.91 3.29 -4.51
CA ALA A 48 6.90 2.43 -3.90
C ALA A 48 5.46 2.98 -4.08
N ILE A 49 5.30 4.31 -4.09
CA ILE A 49 4.01 4.95 -4.39
C ILE A 49 3.67 4.81 -5.87
N GLU A 50 4.61 5.02 -6.79
CA GLU A 50 4.43 4.80 -8.24
C GLU A 50 3.95 3.38 -8.53
N ARG A 51 4.58 2.37 -7.91
CA ARG A 51 4.14 0.97 -8.03
C ARG A 51 2.73 0.76 -7.51
N SER A 52 2.35 1.43 -6.43
CA SER A 52 1.01 1.31 -5.84
C SER A 52 -0.05 1.91 -6.79
N ILE A 53 0.23 3.09 -7.36
CA ILE A 53 -0.63 3.76 -8.35
C ILE A 53 -0.80 2.87 -9.60
N LEU A 54 0.30 2.32 -10.12
CA LEU A 54 0.25 1.41 -11.28
C LEU A 54 -0.64 0.18 -11.04
N VAL A 55 -0.54 -0.43 -9.86
CA VAL A 55 -1.36 -1.59 -9.52
C VAL A 55 -2.84 -1.19 -9.46
N VAL A 56 -3.17 -0.04 -8.88
CA VAL A 56 -4.54 0.49 -8.85
C VAL A 56 -5.07 0.69 -10.27
N ILE A 57 -4.32 1.41 -11.11
CA ILE A 57 -4.71 1.65 -12.52
C ILE A 57 -4.91 0.34 -13.26
N PHE A 58 -4.00 -0.63 -13.09
CA PHE A 58 -4.14 -1.94 -13.71
C PHE A 58 -5.43 -2.66 -13.28
N HIS A 59 -5.78 -2.64 -12.00
CA HIS A 59 -7.01 -3.28 -11.51
C HIS A 59 -8.27 -2.58 -12.02
N LEU A 60 -8.25 -1.25 -12.16
CA LEU A 60 -9.35 -0.47 -12.73
C LEU A 60 -9.51 -0.73 -14.24
N LEU A 61 -8.40 -0.79 -14.98
CA LEU A 61 -8.44 -1.10 -16.41
C LEU A 61 -8.80 -2.56 -16.70
N SER A 62 -8.39 -3.49 -15.82
CA SER A 62 -8.69 -4.91 -16.00
C SER A 62 -10.13 -5.28 -15.64
N ASN A 63 -10.84 -4.45 -14.87
CA ASN A 63 -12.19 -4.73 -14.41
C ASN A 63 -13.11 -3.55 -14.70
N PRO A 64 -13.98 -3.62 -15.73
CA PRO A 64 -14.85 -2.50 -16.12
C PRO A 64 -15.93 -2.15 -15.10
N THR A 65 -16.16 -2.99 -14.09
CA THR A 65 -17.07 -2.73 -12.96
C THR A 65 -16.35 -2.22 -11.70
N ALA A 66 -15.01 -2.16 -11.72
CA ALA A 66 -14.25 -1.71 -10.56
C ALA A 66 -14.33 -0.19 -10.43
N THR A 67 -15.09 0.27 -9.44
CA THR A 67 -15.11 1.69 -9.06
C THR A 67 -13.97 1.95 -8.09
N PHE A 68 -13.12 2.94 -8.39
CA PHE A 68 -12.10 3.39 -7.45
C PHE A 68 -12.78 4.18 -6.32
N THR A 69 -13.03 3.51 -5.19
CA THR A 69 -13.38 4.20 -3.95
C THR A 69 -12.07 4.57 -3.25
N ASP A 70 -11.81 5.87 -3.06
CA ASP A 70 -10.71 6.29 -2.20
C ASP A 70 -11.01 5.80 -0.78
N LEU A 71 -10.31 4.75 -0.33
CA LEU A 71 -10.52 4.14 0.98
C LEU A 71 -10.08 5.05 2.16
N GLY A 72 -9.68 6.29 1.84
CA GLY A 72 -9.30 7.32 2.78
C GLY A 72 -7.93 7.05 3.41
N SER A 73 -7.39 8.08 4.06
CA SER A 73 -6.16 8.04 4.85
C SER A 73 -6.21 7.03 6.01
N ASP A 74 -7.38 6.50 6.36
CA ASP A 74 -7.57 5.54 7.45
C ASP A 74 -7.41 4.06 7.06
N TYR A 75 -7.33 3.72 5.77
CA TYR A 75 -7.31 2.31 5.36
C TYR A 75 -6.10 1.54 5.90
N TYR A 76 -4.90 2.15 5.84
CA TYR A 76 -3.71 1.53 6.40
C TYR A 76 -3.69 1.56 7.93
N ALA A 77 -4.29 2.57 8.56
CA ALA A 77 -4.41 2.60 10.01
C ALA A 77 -5.30 1.45 10.48
N LYS A 78 -6.53 1.37 9.95
CA LYS A 78 -7.49 0.30 10.27
C LYS A 78 -6.94 -1.10 10.02
N ARG A 79 -6.35 -1.39 8.85
CA ARG A 79 -5.81 -2.73 8.53
C ARG A 79 -4.56 -3.10 9.34
N ILE A 80 -3.62 -2.18 9.51
CA ILE A 80 -2.38 -2.46 10.26
C ILE A 80 -2.68 -2.56 11.74
N ASP A 81 -3.56 -1.72 12.29
CA ASP A 81 -3.98 -1.81 13.67
C ASP A 81 -4.81 -3.06 13.92
N GLN A 82 -5.70 -3.44 13.00
CA GLN A 82 -6.45 -4.70 13.11
C GLN A 82 -5.51 -5.91 13.10
N LYS A 83 -4.59 -6.00 12.12
CA LYS A 83 -3.62 -7.11 12.07
C LYS A 83 -2.72 -7.13 13.31
N ARG A 84 -2.21 -5.98 13.75
CA ARG A 84 -1.37 -5.89 14.96
C ARG A 84 -2.14 -6.28 16.22
N ARG A 85 -3.40 -5.85 16.35
CA ARG A 85 -4.27 -6.24 17.46
C ARG A 85 -4.52 -7.74 17.44
N THR A 86 -4.83 -8.32 16.28
CA THR A 86 -4.97 -9.77 16.12
C THR A 86 -3.68 -10.49 16.51
N ASP A 87 -2.52 -10.07 16.01
CA ASP A 87 -1.23 -10.69 16.32
C ASP A 87 -0.87 -10.54 17.83
N GLN A 88 -1.22 -9.43 18.46
CA GLN A 88 -1.05 -9.23 19.91
C GLN A 88 -1.95 -10.17 20.72
N LEU A 89 -3.23 -10.31 20.33
CA LEU A 89 -4.17 -11.22 20.98
C LEU A 89 -3.73 -12.68 20.85
N VAL A 90 -3.25 -13.08 19.67
CA VAL A 90 -2.65 -14.41 19.45
C VAL A 90 -1.50 -14.65 20.42
N ARG A 91 -0.55 -13.70 20.52
CA ARG A 91 0.59 -13.83 21.44
C ARG A 91 0.19 -13.92 22.91
N GLN A 92 -0.86 -13.19 23.31
CA GLN A 92 -1.38 -13.26 24.68
C GLN A 92 -1.99 -14.63 24.99
N LEU A 93 -2.76 -15.19 24.05
CA LEU A 93 -3.34 -16.52 24.18
C LEU A 93 -2.25 -17.62 24.18
N GLU A 94 -1.23 -17.48 23.34
CA GLU A 94 -0.06 -18.37 23.33
C GLU A 94 0.73 -18.31 24.64
N ALA A 95 0.92 -17.11 25.22
CA ALA A 95 1.59 -16.93 26.51
C ALA A 95 0.83 -17.58 27.68
N LEU A 96 -0.49 -17.74 27.55
CA LEU A 96 -1.34 -18.46 28.52
C LEU A 96 -1.33 -19.99 28.30
N GLY A 97 -0.58 -20.49 27.32
CA GLY A 97 -0.45 -21.92 27.02
C GLY A 97 -1.49 -22.46 26.03
N HIS A 98 -2.24 -21.58 25.35
CA HIS A 98 -3.21 -21.98 24.33
C HIS A 98 -2.60 -21.95 22.93
N HIS A 99 -2.82 -23.00 22.13
CA HIS A 99 -2.49 -22.99 20.71
C HIS A 99 -3.61 -22.30 19.92
N VAL A 100 -3.32 -21.16 19.30
CA VAL A 100 -4.34 -20.35 18.59
C VAL A 100 -4.36 -20.68 17.11
N THR A 101 -5.56 -20.96 16.57
CA THR A 101 -5.78 -21.09 15.13
C THR A 101 -6.87 -20.11 14.72
N LEU A 102 -6.52 -19.14 13.87
CA LEU A 102 -7.46 -18.14 13.36
C LEU A 102 -8.12 -18.66 12.09
N ALA A 103 -9.45 -18.78 12.09
CA ALA A 103 -10.25 -19.07 10.91
C ALA A 103 -10.98 -17.80 10.44
N PRO A 104 -11.14 -17.57 9.13
CA PRO A 104 -11.95 -16.47 8.61
C PRO A 104 -13.42 -16.67 9.04
N ALA A 105 -14.04 -15.62 9.56
CA ALA A 105 -15.49 -15.62 9.80
C ALA A 105 -16.21 -15.53 8.44
N ALA A 106 -17.27 -16.34 8.29
CA ALA A 106 -18.12 -16.42 7.10
C ALA A 106 -18.93 -15.14 6.88
#